data_AF-A0A496VP48-F1
#
_entry.id   AF-A0A496VP48-F1
#
_cell.length_a   1.000
_cell.length_b   1.000
_cell.length_c   1.000
_cell.angle_alpha   90.00
_cell.angle_beta   90.00
_cell.angle_gamma   90.00
#
_symmetry.space_group_name_H-M   'P 1'
#
loop_
_entity.id
_entity.type
_entity.pdbx_description
1 polymer ?
#
loop_
_entity_poly.entity_id
_entity_poly.type
_entity_poly.pdbx_seq_one_letter_code
_entity_poly.pdbx_strand_id
1 'polypeptide(L)'
;MLITLSYISALLPLLFGTLIFLGWYFTRFLIFWLLGIYTIIIGTVLVLFGFVTLLIHSFRNQKSFWKQRLVIIMLLLNFPVATLYTFIVLDVETRIELEIVNHTQRTLDSIVIQGPVNKITLEPISSGQQVKTYFYPEGEGLLEIFVSSDKQKAEAIIDGYITKFPSNMHDSKIIVGSNLEITVINLLEERKTR
;
A
#
# COMPACT_ATOMS: atom_id res chain seq x y z
N MET A 1 8.27 -37.99 10.80
CA MET A 1 8.40 -37.55 9.39
C MET A 1 7.16 -36.79 8.92
N LEU A 2 5.96 -37.40 8.85
CA LEU A 2 4.75 -36.70 8.35
C LEU A 2 4.41 -35.41 9.10
N ILE A 3 4.41 -35.44 10.45
CA ILE A 3 4.19 -34.24 11.27
C ILE A 3 5.20 -33.12 10.96
N THR A 4 6.48 -33.49 10.73
CA THR A 4 7.55 -32.55 10.40
C THR A 4 7.30 -31.89 9.04
N LEU A 5 6.81 -32.64 8.05
CA LEU A 5 6.40 -32.09 6.77
C LEU A 5 5.27 -31.08 6.94
N SER A 6 4.25 -31.41 7.74
CA SER A 6 3.15 -30.48 8.04
C SER A 6 3.64 -29.20 8.73
N TYR A 7 4.61 -29.31 9.65
CA TYR A 7 5.26 -28.16 10.29
C TYR A 7 5.99 -27.26 9.28
N ILE A 8 6.81 -27.86 8.40
CA ILE A 8 7.56 -27.12 7.38
C ILE A 8 6.59 -26.43 6.41
N SER A 9 5.56 -27.15 5.97
CA SER A 9 4.49 -26.62 5.13
C SER A 9 3.73 -25.46 5.76
N ALA A 10 3.59 -25.43 7.09
CA ALA A 10 2.96 -24.33 7.81
C ALA A 10 3.89 -23.13 7.98
N LEU A 11 5.18 -23.37 8.23
CA LEU A 11 6.15 -22.34 8.60
C LEU A 11 6.74 -21.63 7.39
N LEU A 12 7.07 -22.33 6.31
CA LEU A 12 7.74 -21.73 5.15
C LEU A 12 6.91 -20.61 4.50
N PRO A 13 5.61 -20.79 4.20
CA PRO A 13 4.83 -19.72 3.58
C PRO A 13 4.74 -18.48 4.46
N LEU A 14 4.57 -18.69 5.77
CA LEU A 14 4.52 -17.61 6.74
C LEU A 14 5.85 -16.84 6.79
N LEU A 15 6.98 -17.54 6.89
CA LEU A 15 8.31 -16.94 6.96
C LEU A 15 8.64 -16.15 5.68
N PHE A 16 8.49 -16.78 4.51
CA PHE A 16 8.78 -16.13 3.24
C PHE A 16 7.79 -14.99 2.95
N GLY A 17 6.50 -15.19 3.22
CA GLY A 17 5.48 -14.15 3.07
C GLY A 17 5.78 -12.93 3.94
N THR A 18 6.19 -13.15 5.20
CA THR A 18 6.59 -12.06 6.10
C THR A 18 7.82 -11.31 5.59
N LEU A 19 8.86 -12.02 5.16
CA LEU A 19 10.09 -11.41 4.65
C LEU A 19 9.84 -10.60 3.38
N ILE A 20 9.05 -11.14 2.45
CA ILE A 20 8.69 -10.45 1.20
C ILE A 20 7.83 -9.24 1.50
N PHE A 21 6.85 -9.36 2.39
CA PHE A 21 6.01 -8.24 2.81
C PHE A 21 6.84 -7.11 3.44
N LEU A 22 7.76 -7.43 4.36
CA LEU A 22 8.64 -6.43 4.96
C LEU A 22 9.57 -5.80 3.92
N GLY A 23 10.16 -6.62 3.04
CA GLY A 23 10.98 -6.14 1.93
C GLY A 23 10.22 -5.16 1.04
N TRP A 24 8.99 -5.51 0.66
CA TRP A 24 8.09 -4.61 -0.07
C TRP A 24 7.78 -3.35 0.74
N TYR A 25 7.41 -3.48 2.01
CA TYR A 25 6.98 -2.36 2.86
C TYR A 25 8.04 -1.27 2.99
N PHE A 26 9.33 -1.65 3.09
CA PHE A 26 10.43 -0.69 3.20
C PHE A 26 10.95 -0.16 1.86
N THR A 27 11.05 -1.02 0.83
CA THR A 27 11.68 -0.64 -0.44
C THR A 27 10.70 -0.16 -1.50
N ARG A 28 9.44 -0.60 -1.41
CA ARG A 28 8.38 -0.38 -2.41
C ARG A 28 8.74 -0.89 -3.81
N PHE A 29 9.66 -1.85 -3.92
CA PHE A 29 10.04 -2.37 -5.23
C PHE A 29 9.01 -3.35 -5.79
N LEU A 30 8.73 -3.21 -7.09
CA LEU A 30 7.79 -4.04 -7.84
C LEU A 30 8.13 -5.54 -7.78
N ILE A 31 9.42 -5.89 -7.67
CA ILE A 31 9.85 -7.29 -7.57
C ILE A 31 9.26 -8.00 -6.34
N PHE A 32 9.14 -7.31 -5.21
CA PHE A 32 8.55 -7.91 -4.01
C PHE A 32 7.05 -8.11 -4.14
N TRP A 33 6.36 -7.26 -4.91
CA TRP A 33 4.93 -7.46 -5.22
C TRP A 33 4.73 -8.75 -6.04
N LEU A 34 5.53 -8.94 -7.10
CA LEU A 34 5.51 -10.17 -7.90
C LEU A 34 5.84 -11.41 -7.05
N LEU A 35 6.90 -11.34 -6.25
CA LEU A 35 7.26 -12.42 -5.32
C LEU A 35 6.14 -12.71 -4.31
N GLY A 36 5.41 -11.69 -3.86
CA GLY A 36 4.26 -11.81 -2.97
C GLY A 36 3.15 -12.66 -3.60
N ILE A 37 2.80 -12.40 -4.86
CA ILE A 37 1.79 -13.18 -5.60
C ILE A 37 2.20 -14.64 -5.71
N TYR A 38 3.43 -14.92 -6.15
CA TYR A 38 3.93 -16.29 -6.24
C TYR A 38 3.94 -16.99 -4.88
N THR A 39 4.29 -16.26 -3.81
CA THR A 39 4.30 -16.79 -2.45
C THR A 39 2.91 -17.14 -1.94
N ILE A 40 1.88 -16.37 -2.29
CA ILE A 40 0.48 -16.71 -1.96
C ILE A 40 0.07 -18.00 -2.67
N ILE A 41 0.37 -18.15 -3.95
CA ILE A 41 0.02 -19.34 -4.75
C ILE A 41 0.73 -20.58 -4.20
N ILE A 42 2.06 -20.54 -4.12
CA ILE A 42 2.89 -21.66 -3.64
C ILE A 42 2.56 -21.96 -2.17
N GLY A 43 2.38 -20.92 -1.35
CA GLY A 43 2.03 -21.02 0.05
C GLY A 43 0.69 -21.72 0.27
N THR A 44 -0.31 -21.41 -0.54
CA THR A 44 -1.62 -22.08 -0.47
C THR A 44 -1.49 -23.57 -0.77
N VAL A 45 -0.74 -23.95 -1.80
CA VAL A 45 -0.47 -25.37 -2.13
C VAL A 45 0.26 -26.07 -0.98
N LEU A 46 1.27 -25.41 -0.38
CA LEU A 46 2.00 -25.95 0.77
C LEU A 46 1.09 -26.15 1.99
N VAL A 47 0.21 -25.20 2.31
CA VAL A 47 -0.73 -25.31 3.43
C VAL A 47 -1.69 -26.49 3.21
N LEU A 48 -2.25 -26.65 2.01
CA LEU A 48 -3.10 -27.80 1.67
C LEU A 48 -2.35 -29.13 1.81
N PHE A 49 -1.12 -29.20 1.29
CA PHE A 49 -0.25 -30.36 1.46
C PHE A 49 0.04 -30.65 2.95
N GLY A 50 0.25 -29.59 3.74
CA GLY A 50 0.41 -29.66 5.19
C GLY A 50 -0.81 -30.28 5.89
N PHE A 51 -2.02 -29.88 5.50
CA PHE A 51 -3.26 -30.48 6.00
C PHE A 51 -3.37 -31.96 5.65
N VAL A 52 -3.10 -32.34 4.40
CA VAL A 52 -3.17 -33.75 3.96
C VAL A 52 -2.18 -34.62 4.75
N THR A 53 -0.93 -34.16 4.88
CA THR A 53 0.10 -34.91 5.62
C THR A 53 -0.23 -35.03 7.11
N LEU A 54 -0.82 -33.99 7.71
CA LEU A 54 -1.26 -34.00 9.10
C LEU A 54 -2.44 -34.97 9.31
N LEU A 55 -3.37 -35.02 8.38
CA LEU A 55 -4.55 -35.87 8.43
C LEU A 55 -4.16 -37.36 8.33
N ILE A 56 -3.25 -37.70 7.41
CA ILE A 56 -2.64 -39.04 7.33
C ILE A 56 -1.90 -39.38 8.62
N HIS A 57 -1.14 -38.43 9.18
CA HIS A 57 -0.42 -38.65 10.44
C HIS A 57 -1.38 -38.93 11.60
N SER A 58 -2.50 -38.20 11.67
CA SER A 58 -3.48 -38.32 12.74
C SER A 58 -4.20 -39.68 12.72
N PHE A 59 -4.53 -40.18 11.53
CA PHE A 59 -5.09 -41.53 11.39
C PHE A 59 -4.10 -42.64 11.79
N ARG A 60 -2.81 -42.47 11.49
CA ARG A 60 -1.78 -43.47 11.79
C ARG A 60 -1.32 -43.43 13.24
N ASN A 61 -1.38 -42.28 13.91
CA ASN A 61 -0.85 -42.06 15.25
C ASN A 61 -1.78 -41.17 16.09
N GLN A 62 -2.62 -41.81 16.90
CA GLN A 62 -3.59 -41.11 17.75
C GLN A 62 -3.01 -40.51 19.05
N LYS A 63 -1.72 -40.73 19.34
CA LYS A 63 -1.15 -40.43 20.67
C LYS A 63 -0.68 -38.98 20.87
N SER A 64 -0.55 -38.17 19.81
CA SER A 64 0.13 -36.86 19.89
C SER A 64 -0.79 -35.66 19.61
N PHE A 65 -1.85 -35.52 20.41
CA PHE A 65 -2.87 -34.47 20.26
C PHE A 65 -2.31 -33.04 20.29
N TRP A 66 -1.40 -32.74 21.23
CA TRP A 66 -0.85 -31.38 21.40
C TRP A 66 -0.06 -30.88 20.20
N LYS A 67 0.84 -31.71 19.64
CA LYS A 67 1.64 -31.33 18.46
C LYS A 67 0.75 -31.13 17.23
N GLN A 68 -0.25 -32.00 17.04
CA GLN A 68 -1.20 -31.87 15.93
C GLN A 68 -1.98 -30.56 16.03
N ARG A 69 -2.50 -30.22 17.22
CA ARG A 69 -3.21 -28.95 17.44
C ARG A 69 -2.35 -27.73 17.11
N LEU A 70 -1.09 -27.73 17.50
CA LEU A 70 -0.18 -26.63 17.21
C LEU A 70 0.07 -26.48 15.69
N VAL A 71 0.25 -27.59 14.97
CA VAL A 71 0.37 -27.56 13.50
C VAL A 71 -0.88 -27.01 12.83
N ILE A 72 -2.08 -27.41 13.29
CA ILE A 72 -3.35 -26.88 12.76
C ILE A 72 -3.41 -25.37 12.93
N ILE A 73 -3.08 -24.87 14.13
CA ILE A 73 -3.07 -23.44 14.40
C ILE A 73 -2.09 -22.73 13.47
N MET A 74 -0.88 -23.27 13.28
CA MET A 74 0.11 -22.67 12.37
C MET A 74 -0.35 -22.68 10.90
N LEU A 75 -0.94 -23.77 10.42
CA LEU A 75 -1.50 -23.86 9.07
C LEU A 75 -2.60 -22.82 8.87
N LEU A 76 -3.52 -22.70 9.83
CA LEU A 76 -4.63 -21.74 9.76
C LEU A 76 -4.15 -20.29 9.89
N LEU A 77 -3.11 -20.02 10.69
CA LEU A 77 -2.58 -18.67 10.91
C LEU A 77 -2.05 -18.01 9.63
N ASN A 78 -1.68 -18.80 8.62
CA ASN A 78 -1.28 -18.27 7.31
C ASN A 78 -2.37 -17.40 6.68
N PHE A 79 -3.66 -17.72 6.86
CA PHE A 79 -4.75 -16.96 6.23
C PHE A 79 -4.99 -15.60 6.90
N PRO A 80 -5.19 -15.49 8.24
CA PRO A 80 -5.32 -14.19 8.89
C PRO A 80 -4.11 -13.28 8.67
N VAL A 81 -2.89 -13.84 8.65
CA VAL A 81 -1.68 -13.06 8.40
C VAL A 81 -1.63 -12.56 6.96
N ALA A 82 -1.94 -13.41 5.97
CA ALA A 82 -2.03 -12.98 4.58
C ALA A 82 -3.10 -11.90 4.39
N THR A 83 -4.27 -12.05 5.01
CA THR A 83 -5.35 -11.05 4.99
C THR A 83 -4.89 -9.72 5.60
N LEU A 84 -4.20 -9.75 6.74
CA LEU A 84 -3.64 -8.55 7.36
C LEU A 84 -2.65 -7.85 6.41
N TYR A 85 -1.77 -8.60 5.76
CA TYR A 85 -0.84 -8.03 4.77
C TYR A 85 -1.57 -7.40 3.60
N THR A 86 -2.61 -8.05 3.07
CA THR A 86 -3.43 -7.48 2.00
C THR A 86 -4.08 -6.17 2.44
N PHE A 87 -4.64 -6.08 3.66
CA PHE A 87 -5.20 -4.83 4.17
C PHE A 87 -4.16 -3.72 4.28
N ILE A 88 -2.96 -4.02 4.80
CA ILE A 88 -1.88 -3.03 4.90
C ILE A 88 -1.43 -2.57 3.51
N VAL A 89 -1.30 -3.51 2.56
CA VAL A 89 -0.95 -3.18 1.18
C VAL A 89 -2.01 -2.26 0.57
N LEU A 90 -3.29 -2.58 0.73
CA LEU A 90 -4.39 -1.76 0.22
C LEU A 90 -4.40 -0.36 0.85
N ASP A 91 -4.28 -0.24 2.18
CA ASP A 91 -4.22 1.05 2.86
C ASP A 91 -3.07 1.92 2.34
N VAL A 92 -1.89 1.32 2.14
CA VAL A 92 -0.73 2.06 1.65
C VAL A 92 -0.84 2.41 0.17
N GLU A 93 -1.37 1.53 -0.67
CA GLU A 93 -1.47 1.77 -2.12
C GLU A 93 -2.65 2.68 -2.49
N THR A 94 -3.66 2.80 -1.62
CA THR A 94 -4.84 3.66 -1.87
C THR A 94 -4.67 5.09 -1.41
N ARG A 95 -3.58 5.45 -0.73
CA ARG A 95 -3.30 6.82 -0.29
C ARG A 95 -2.32 7.51 -1.23
N ILE A 96 -2.61 8.76 -1.56
CA ILE A 96 -1.72 9.66 -2.29
C ILE A 96 -1.04 10.57 -1.27
N GLU A 97 0.30 10.52 -1.18
CA GLU A 97 1.05 11.53 -0.43
C GLU A 97 1.19 12.79 -1.30
N LEU A 98 0.72 13.91 -0.77
CA LEU A 98 0.74 15.21 -1.43
C LEU A 98 1.69 16.14 -0.69
N GLU A 99 2.72 16.61 -1.38
CA GLU A 99 3.63 17.64 -0.90
C GLU A 99 3.33 18.95 -1.61
N ILE A 100 2.79 19.94 -0.89
CA ILE A 100 2.43 21.25 -1.45
C ILE A 100 3.44 22.28 -0.98
N VAL A 101 4.05 22.99 -1.94
CA VAL A 101 5.04 24.04 -1.67
C VAL A 101 4.55 25.37 -2.24
N ASN A 102 4.45 26.39 -1.39
CA ASN A 102 4.07 27.74 -1.80
C ASN A 102 5.30 28.58 -2.15
N HIS A 103 5.61 28.75 -3.44
CA HIS A 103 6.68 29.65 -3.91
C HIS A 103 6.17 31.05 -4.27
N THR A 104 4.91 31.38 -4.00
CA THR A 104 4.39 32.74 -4.18
C THR A 104 4.90 33.66 -3.07
N GLN A 105 4.84 34.98 -3.30
CA GLN A 105 5.12 35.99 -2.27
C GLN A 105 3.93 36.26 -1.33
N ARG A 106 2.86 35.45 -1.42
CA ARG A 106 1.59 35.65 -0.72
C ARG A 106 1.12 34.35 -0.06
N THR A 107 0.17 34.46 0.84
CA THR A 107 -0.44 33.29 1.48
C THR A 107 -1.43 32.65 0.52
N LEU A 108 -1.41 31.33 0.43
CA LEU A 108 -2.48 30.58 -0.22
C LEU A 108 -3.64 30.48 0.77
N ASP A 109 -4.74 31.18 0.50
CA ASP A 109 -5.86 31.32 1.44
C ASP A 109 -6.69 30.05 1.55
N SER A 110 -6.81 29.30 0.45
CA SER A 110 -7.53 28.03 0.41
C SER A 110 -6.94 27.14 -0.67
N ILE A 111 -6.60 25.91 -0.27
CA ILE A 111 -6.24 24.82 -1.17
C ILE A 111 -7.29 23.72 -1.00
N VAL A 112 -7.94 23.34 -2.10
CA VAL A 112 -8.91 22.25 -2.13
C VAL A 112 -8.41 21.19 -3.08
N ILE A 113 -8.32 19.96 -2.61
CA ILE A 113 -8.06 18.78 -3.42
C ILE A 113 -9.38 18.00 -3.50
N GLN A 114 -9.87 17.79 -4.72
CA GLN A 114 -11.17 17.22 -4.98
C GLN A 114 -11.03 16.00 -5.87
N GLY A 115 -11.41 14.86 -5.34
CA GLY A 115 -11.64 13.65 -6.10
C GLY A 115 -13.11 13.51 -6.53
N PRO A 116 -13.46 12.40 -7.18
CA PRO A 116 -14.81 12.17 -7.71
C PRO A 116 -15.90 12.13 -6.63
N VAL A 117 -15.58 11.51 -5.48
CA VAL A 117 -16.54 11.32 -4.38
C VAL A 117 -16.22 12.18 -3.16
N ASN A 118 -14.94 12.42 -2.88
CA ASN A 118 -14.49 13.10 -1.69
C ASN A 118 -13.56 14.28 -1.98
N LYS A 119 -13.41 15.17 -1.00
CA LYS A 119 -12.54 16.35 -1.09
C LYS A 119 -11.90 16.64 0.26
N ILE A 120 -10.73 17.26 0.23
CA ILE A 120 -10.07 17.82 1.42
C ILE A 120 -9.79 19.30 1.19
N THR A 121 -9.92 20.09 2.26
CA THR A 121 -9.55 21.50 2.26
C THR A 121 -8.43 21.68 3.27
N LEU A 122 -7.34 22.29 2.83
CA LEU A 122 -6.17 22.53 3.66
C LEU A 122 -6.24 23.92 4.29
N GLU A 123 -5.55 24.06 5.41
CA GLU A 123 -5.32 25.35 6.05
C GLU A 123 -4.47 26.26 5.16
N PRO A 124 -4.54 27.59 5.37
CA PRO A 124 -3.74 28.53 4.59
C PRO A 124 -2.24 28.22 4.68
N ILE A 125 -1.54 28.30 3.55
CA ILE A 125 -0.10 28.03 3.47
C ILE A 125 0.64 29.35 3.24
N SER A 126 1.49 29.73 4.19
CA SER A 126 2.27 30.98 4.09
C SER A 126 3.30 30.93 2.96
N SER A 127 3.76 32.10 2.52
CA SER A 127 4.84 32.21 1.53
C SER A 127 6.09 31.43 1.98
N GLY A 128 6.63 30.61 1.09
CA GLY A 128 7.81 29.77 1.34
C GLY A 128 7.55 28.53 2.19
N GLN A 129 6.33 28.32 2.68
CA GLN A 129 5.98 27.16 3.50
C GLN A 129 5.66 25.93 2.65
N GLN A 130 5.95 24.77 3.22
CA GLN A 130 5.61 23.45 2.70
C GLN A 130 4.67 22.72 3.66
N VAL A 131 3.67 22.02 3.10
CA VAL A 131 2.76 21.14 3.84
C VAL A 131 2.74 19.77 3.18
N LYS A 132 2.73 18.73 4.01
CA LYS A 132 2.53 17.34 3.58
C LYS A 132 1.17 16.85 4.08
N THR A 133 0.42 16.22 3.20
CA THR A 133 -0.89 15.64 3.54
C THR A 133 -1.11 14.34 2.78
N TYR A 134 -2.12 13.58 3.21
CA TYR A 134 -2.58 12.38 2.52
C TYR A 134 -3.96 12.63 1.93
N PHE A 135 -4.19 12.10 0.74
CA PHE A 135 -5.51 12.06 0.10
C PHE A 135 -5.87 10.63 -0.27
N TYR A 136 -7.09 10.22 0.04
CA TYR A 136 -7.61 8.88 -0.26
C TYR A 136 -8.65 9.00 -1.37
N PRO A 137 -8.29 8.90 -2.65
CA PRO A 137 -9.27 9.03 -3.72
C PRO A 137 -10.36 7.97 -3.61
N GLU A 138 -11.61 8.42 -3.54
CA GLU A 138 -12.79 7.57 -3.61
C GLU A 138 -13.46 7.70 -5.00
N GLY A 139 -13.68 6.55 -5.65
CA GLY A 139 -14.25 6.49 -7.00
C GLY A 139 -13.22 6.61 -8.13
N GLU A 140 -13.66 6.36 -9.36
CA GLU A 140 -12.87 6.58 -10.58
C GLU A 140 -13.16 7.99 -11.13
N GLY A 141 -12.13 8.73 -11.54
CA GLY A 141 -12.29 10.04 -12.18
C GLY A 141 -11.00 10.87 -12.16
N LEU A 142 -11.12 12.19 -12.20
CA LEU A 142 -9.99 13.12 -12.14
C LEU A 142 -9.80 13.65 -10.71
N LEU A 143 -8.54 13.93 -10.36
CA LEU A 143 -8.19 14.57 -9.10
C LEU A 143 -7.83 16.01 -9.42
N GLU A 144 -8.67 16.93 -8.97
CA GLU A 144 -8.53 18.36 -9.23
C GLU A 144 -7.95 19.05 -8.01
N ILE A 145 -7.02 19.97 -8.22
CA ILE A 145 -6.56 20.88 -7.18
C ILE A 145 -6.98 22.30 -7.53
N PHE A 146 -7.60 22.97 -6.57
CA PHE A 146 -7.97 24.37 -6.63
C PHE A 146 -7.15 25.14 -5.60
N VAL A 147 -6.44 26.15 -6.05
CA VAL A 147 -5.66 27.05 -5.20
C VAL A 147 -6.21 28.46 -5.34
N SER A 148 -6.36 29.17 -4.22
CA SER A 148 -6.78 30.57 -4.22
C SER A 148 -5.90 31.43 -3.33
N SER A 149 -5.67 32.66 -3.78
CA SER A 149 -4.87 33.66 -3.07
C SER A 149 -5.25 35.07 -3.56
N ASP A 150 -5.57 35.98 -2.65
CA ASP A 150 -5.90 37.39 -2.95
C ASP A 150 -6.95 37.55 -4.07
N LYS A 151 -8.04 36.77 -3.98
CA LYS A 151 -9.15 36.70 -4.97
C LYS A 151 -8.81 36.08 -6.32
N GLN A 152 -7.56 35.70 -6.56
CA GLN A 152 -7.18 34.91 -7.73
C GLN A 152 -7.37 33.42 -7.43
N LYS A 153 -7.68 32.66 -8.48
CA LYS A 153 -7.87 31.22 -8.41
C LYS A 153 -7.07 30.56 -9.53
N ALA A 154 -6.49 29.42 -9.24
CA ALA A 154 -5.83 28.54 -10.19
C ALA A 154 -6.33 27.12 -9.98
N GLU A 155 -6.38 26.36 -11.05
CA GLU A 155 -6.77 24.95 -11.04
C GLU A 155 -5.76 24.12 -11.81
N ALA A 156 -5.58 22.87 -11.38
CA ALA A 156 -4.81 21.89 -12.11
C ALA A 156 -5.39 20.49 -11.89
N ILE A 157 -5.11 19.61 -12.84
CA ILE A 157 -5.49 18.21 -12.77
C ILE A 157 -4.23 17.42 -12.38
N ILE A 158 -4.36 16.61 -11.33
CA ILE A 158 -3.38 15.60 -10.98
C ILE A 158 -3.74 14.37 -11.81
N ASP A 159 -3.02 14.16 -12.90
CA ASP A 159 -3.22 13.03 -13.80
C ASP A 159 -2.31 11.85 -13.42
N GLY A 160 -2.63 10.68 -13.94
CA GLY A 160 -1.81 9.48 -13.82
C GLY A 160 -1.94 8.75 -12.48
N TYR A 161 -2.88 9.12 -11.60
CA TYR A 161 -3.16 8.37 -10.38
C TYR A 161 -4.14 7.22 -10.66
N ILE A 162 -4.02 6.11 -9.94
CA ILE A 162 -4.86 4.93 -10.13
C ILE A 162 -5.74 4.69 -8.92
N THR A 163 -7.05 4.54 -9.15
CA THR A 163 -8.08 4.48 -8.12
C THR A 163 -8.45 3.05 -7.71
N LYS A 164 -8.05 2.01 -8.47
CA LYS A 164 -8.49 0.62 -8.22
C LYS A 164 -7.46 -0.49 -8.43
N PHE A 165 -6.27 -0.21 -8.96
CA PHE A 165 -5.22 -1.22 -9.12
C PHE A 165 -3.89 -0.77 -8.48
N PRO A 166 -3.22 -1.65 -7.71
CA PRO A 166 -1.89 -1.37 -7.17
C PRO A 166 -0.87 -1.45 -8.31
N SER A 167 -0.78 -0.40 -9.11
CA SER A 167 0.33 -0.24 -10.04
C SER A 167 0.90 1.16 -9.90
N ASN A 168 2.06 1.22 -9.26
CA ASN A 168 2.92 2.39 -9.05
C ASN A 168 2.33 3.45 -8.12
N MET A 169 2.99 3.62 -6.97
CA MET A 169 2.72 4.62 -5.94
C MET A 169 2.82 6.05 -6.47
N HIS A 170 1.72 6.75 -6.70
CA HIS A 170 1.82 8.14 -7.16
C HIS A 170 2.02 9.12 -5.99
N ASP A 171 3.22 9.13 -5.41
CA ASP A 171 3.66 10.27 -4.59
C ASP A 171 3.70 11.51 -5.50
N SER A 172 2.91 12.54 -5.18
CA SER A 172 2.80 13.73 -6.03
C SER A 172 3.27 14.96 -5.27
N LYS A 173 4.21 15.70 -5.87
CA LYS A 173 4.64 17.00 -5.39
C LYS A 173 3.98 18.09 -6.21
N ILE A 174 3.27 18.97 -5.52
CA ILE A 174 2.55 20.09 -6.10
C ILE A 174 3.30 21.37 -5.76
N ILE A 175 3.82 22.03 -6.78
CA ILE A 175 4.53 23.29 -6.64
C ILE A 175 3.61 24.41 -7.13
N VAL A 176 3.34 25.39 -6.27
CA VAL A 176 2.60 26.60 -6.65
C VAL A 176 3.62 27.70 -6.92
N GLY A 177 3.85 28.00 -8.19
CA GLY A 177 4.79 29.00 -8.68
C GLY A 177 4.32 30.44 -8.40
N SER A 178 5.21 31.40 -8.61
CA SER A 178 5.02 32.82 -8.25
C SER A 178 3.73 33.45 -8.80
N ASN A 179 3.26 32.99 -9.96
CA ASN A 179 2.06 33.47 -10.65
C ASN A 179 0.81 32.60 -10.41
N LEU A 180 0.79 31.77 -9.34
CA LEU A 180 -0.21 30.73 -9.10
C LEU A 180 -0.23 29.62 -10.18
N GLU A 181 0.83 29.50 -10.97
CA GLU A 181 1.01 28.32 -11.83
C GLU A 181 1.18 27.09 -10.95
N ILE A 182 0.44 26.03 -11.24
CA ILE A 182 0.51 24.78 -10.49
C ILE A 182 1.27 23.76 -11.33
N THR A 183 2.43 23.32 -10.82
CA THR A 183 3.22 22.24 -11.41
C THR A 183 3.04 20.98 -10.58
N VAL A 184 2.57 19.90 -11.20
CA VAL A 184 2.44 18.59 -10.57
C VAL A 184 3.62 17.72 -11.01
N ILE A 185 4.45 17.29 -10.07
CA ILE A 185 5.61 16.43 -10.28
C ILE A 185 5.33 15.06 -9.68
N ASN A 186 5.49 14.01 -10.48
CA ASN A 186 5.39 12.64 -10.01
C ASN A 186 6.74 12.20 -9.41
N LEU A 187 6.77 11.99 -8.10
CA LEU A 187 8.01 11.71 -7.35
C LEU A 187 8.61 10.32 -7.65
N LEU A 188 7.86 9.41 -8.30
CA LEU A 188 8.43 8.13 -8.73
C LEU A 188 9.40 8.27 -9.90
N GLU A 189 9.17 9.22 -10.79
CA GLU A 189 10.08 9.43 -11.93
C GLU A 189 11.44 9.95 -11.47
N GLU A 190 11.46 10.79 -10.43
CA GLU A 190 12.70 11.26 -9.82
C GLU A 190 13.48 10.14 -9.11
N ARG A 191 12.82 9.14 -8.53
CA ARG A 191 13.52 8.02 -7.87
C ARG A 191 14.13 7.03 -8.85
N LYS A 192 13.59 6.90 -10.07
CA LYS A 192 14.15 6.02 -11.11
C LYS A 192 15.42 6.55 -11.76
N THR A 193 15.73 7.84 -11.58
CA THR A 193 16.89 8.51 -12.18
C THR A 193 18.09 8.66 -11.22
N ARG A 194 17.97 8.14 -9.99
CA ARG A 194 19.05 8.04 -8.99
C ARG A 194 19.47 6.59 -8.80
#